data_AF-A0A1F7QUF0-F1
#
_entry.id   AF-A0A1F7QUF0-F1
#
_cell.length_a   1.000
_cell.length_b   1.000
_cell.length_c   1.000
_cell.angle_alpha   90.00
_cell.angle_beta   90.00
_cell.angle_gamma   90.00
#
_symmetry.space_group_name_H-M   'P 1'
#
loop_
_entity.id
_entity.type
_entity.pdbx_description
1 polymer ?
#
loop_
_entity_poly.entity_id
_entity_poly.type
_entity_poly.pdbx_seq_one_letter_code
_entity_poly.pdbx_strand_id
1 'polypeptide(L)'
;MDTESIIRHFILAAMILLIVGLIFLVICWPQNHSKTFSQHAAAHNTSTVYYILLFTAVIPLLSVFFFGWFIQNLQLHGIFAVLIAISLVGQYLCTLVPEKGRGILTHRTLAGISAVALLPALGMIAVNPTIGAVRNMAAYAGLTVMAAVTVLTFFKRTRSHAYALQSIYFLGFFIPIVIVAYTI
;
A
#
# COMPACT_ATOMS: atom_id res chain seq x y z
N MET A 1 14.44 -22.96 10.18
CA MET A 1 14.20 -21.73 9.42
C MET A 1 14.65 -20.58 10.29
N ASP A 2 15.63 -19.82 9.83
CA ASP A 2 16.14 -18.62 10.50
C ASP A 2 15.01 -17.57 10.65
N THR A 3 15.05 -16.83 11.77
CA THR A 3 14.05 -15.80 12.10
C THR A 3 13.91 -14.76 10.98
N GLU A 4 15.02 -14.44 10.30
CA GLU A 4 15.04 -13.50 9.19
C GLU A 4 14.23 -13.99 7.99
N SER A 5 14.42 -15.26 7.59
CA SER A 5 13.59 -15.88 6.56
C SER A 5 12.11 -15.86 6.93
N ILE A 6 11.74 -16.14 8.18
CA ILE A 6 10.32 -16.04 8.62
C ILE A 6 9.77 -14.63 8.40
N ILE A 7 10.49 -13.60 8.88
CA ILE A 7 10.05 -12.20 8.77
C ILE A 7 9.94 -11.77 7.31
N ARG A 8 10.86 -12.21 6.43
CA ARG A 8 10.80 -11.91 5.00
C ARG A 8 9.48 -12.34 4.37
N HIS A 9 8.92 -13.49 4.77
CA HIS A 9 7.65 -14.01 4.22
C HIS A 9 6.41 -13.24 4.67
N PHE A 10 6.53 -12.34 5.66
CA PHE A 10 5.39 -11.54 6.10
C PHE A 10 4.87 -10.58 5.02
N ILE A 11 5.72 -10.16 4.06
CA ILE A 11 5.24 -9.37 2.91
C ILE A 11 4.27 -10.16 2.04
N LEU A 12 4.59 -11.43 1.75
CA LEU A 12 3.73 -12.30 0.95
C LEU A 12 2.43 -12.62 1.70
N ALA A 13 2.54 -12.94 2.99
CA ALA A 13 1.37 -13.18 3.83
C ALA A 13 0.45 -11.94 3.87
N ALA A 14 1.01 -10.75 4.08
CA ALA A 14 0.27 -9.49 4.08
C ALA A 14 -0.39 -9.21 2.72
N MET A 15 0.32 -9.41 1.61
CA MET A 15 -0.23 -9.20 0.27
C MET A 15 -1.34 -10.19 -0.07
N ILE A 16 -1.17 -11.48 0.24
CA ILE A 16 -2.20 -12.51 0.02
C ILE A 16 -3.44 -12.17 0.84
N LEU A 17 -3.26 -11.87 2.14
CA LEU A 17 -4.35 -11.50 3.02
C LEU A 17 -5.09 -10.25 2.51
N LEU A 18 -4.34 -9.23 2.07
CA LEU A 18 -4.91 -8.02 1.51
C LEU A 18 -5.67 -8.28 0.20
N ILE A 19 -5.09 -9.01 -0.76
CA ILE A 19 -5.71 -9.31 -2.05
C ILE A 19 -7.00 -10.11 -1.84
N VAL A 20 -6.92 -11.23 -1.11
CA VAL A 20 -8.09 -12.08 -0.83
C VAL A 20 -9.13 -11.29 -0.04
N GLY A 21 -8.70 -10.54 0.97
CA GLY A 21 -9.60 -9.77 1.83
C GLY A 21 -10.32 -8.64 1.09
N LEU A 22 -9.65 -7.97 0.16
CA LEU A 22 -10.24 -6.93 -0.69
C LEU A 22 -11.14 -7.50 -1.79
N ILE A 23 -10.79 -8.65 -2.38
CA ILE A 23 -11.68 -9.37 -3.31
C ILE A 23 -12.96 -9.78 -2.60
N PHE A 24 -12.84 -10.38 -1.40
CA PHE A 24 -13.98 -10.75 -0.57
C PHE A 24 -14.88 -9.53 -0.26
N LEU A 25 -14.29 -8.38 0.09
CA LEU A 25 -15.04 -7.14 0.33
C LEU A 25 -15.93 -6.77 -0.87
N VAL A 26 -15.37 -6.83 -2.09
CA VAL A 26 -16.08 -6.46 -3.32
C VAL A 26 -17.18 -7.48 -3.66
N ILE A 27 -16.93 -8.78 -3.43
CA ILE A 27 -17.91 -9.84 -3.71
C ILE A 27 -19.08 -9.80 -2.70
N CYS A 28 -18.80 -9.65 -1.41
CA CYS A 28 -19.81 -9.70 -0.36
C CYS A 28 -20.62 -8.41 -0.22
N TRP A 29 -20.04 -7.25 -0.57
CA TRP A 29 -20.71 -5.96 -0.53
C TRP A 29 -20.55 -5.22 -1.87
N PRO A 30 -21.18 -5.72 -2.94
CA PRO A 30 -21.01 -5.17 -4.28
C PRO A 30 -21.50 -3.72 -4.35
N GLN A 31 -20.72 -2.89 -5.03
CA GLN A 31 -21.09 -1.52 -5.42
C GLN A 31 -20.73 -1.30 -6.89
N ASN A 32 -21.05 -0.13 -7.42
CA ASN A 32 -20.65 0.25 -8.77
C ASN A 32 -19.11 0.27 -8.90
N HIS A 33 -18.58 -0.23 -10.03
CA HIS A 33 -17.14 -0.27 -10.35
C HIS A 33 -16.42 1.09 -10.31
N SER A 34 -17.18 2.19 -10.31
CA SER A 34 -16.66 3.55 -10.10
C SER A 34 -16.28 3.87 -8.65
N LYS A 35 -16.54 2.96 -7.69
CA LYS A 35 -16.26 3.13 -6.27
C LYS A 35 -14.92 2.52 -5.89
N THR A 36 -14.16 3.20 -5.03
CA THR A 36 -12.92 2.68 -4.42
C THR A 36 -13.22 1.56 -3.42
N PHE A 37 -12.19 0.81 -2.98
CA PHE A 37 -12.36 -0.19 -1.91
C PHE A 37 -12.89 0.43 -0.61
N SER A 38 -12.37 1.60 -0.24
CA SER A 38 -12.82 2.35 0.93
C SER A 38 -14.29 2.74 0.85
N GLN A 39 -14.80 3.07 -0.34
CA GLN A 39 -16.21 3.38 -0.56
C GLN A 39 -17.09 2.13 -0.50
N HIS A 40 -16.61 0.97 -0.97
CA HIS A 40 -17.29 -0.32 -0.75
C HIS A 40 -17.38 -0.65 0.75
N ALA A 41 -16.27 -0.47 1.48
CA ALA A 41 -16.24 -0.65 2.94
C ALA A 41 -17.15 0.34 3.68
N ALA A 42 -17.29 1.58 3.20
CA ALA A 42 -18.12 2.58 3.85
C ALA A 42 -19.64 2.35 3.66
N ALA A 43 -20.04 1.55 2.66
CA ALA A 43 -21.45 1.33 2.31
C ALA A 43 -22.27 0.74 3.47
N HIS A 44 -21.68 -0.18 4.24
CA HIS A 44 -22.34 -0.84 5.36
C HIS A 44 -21.45 -0.82 6.60
N ASN A 45 -22.04 -0.80 7.79
CA ASN A 45 -21.26 -0.81 9.05
C ASN A 45 -20.49 -2.14 9.20
N THR A 46 -21.07 -3.26 8.77
CA THR A 46 -20.42 -4.57 8.78
C THR A 46 -19.20 -4.61 7.86
N SER A 47 -19.31 -4.07 6.64
CA SER A 47 -18.16 -3.98 5.72
C SER A 47 -17.09 -2.99 6.21
N THR A 48 -17.47 -1.93 6.92
CA THR A 48 -16.53 -1.01 7.57
C THR A 48 -15.73 -1.74 8.67
N VAL A 49 -16.39 -2.46 9.58
CA VAL A 49 -15.72 -3.23 10.63
C VAL A 49 -14.80 -4.29 10.04
N TYR A 50 -15.28 -5.04 9.04
CA TYR A 50 -14.45 -6.01 8.32
C TYR A 50 -13.18 -5.37 7.73
N TYR A 51 -13.32 -4.20 7.09
CA TYR A 51 -12.19 -3.49 6.49
C TYR A 51 -11.16 -3.04 7.54
N ILE A 52 -11.63 -2.54 8.69
CA ILE A 52 -10.76 -2.19 9.82
C ILE A 52 -10.00 -3.42 10.32
N LEU A 53 -10.69 -4.55 10.52
CA LEU A 53 -10.07 -5.80 10.97
C LEU A 53 -9.03 -6.33 9.97
N LEU A 54 -9.34 -6.27 8.67
CA LEU A 54 -8.40 -6.64 7.61
C LEU A 54 -7.10 -5.84 7.71
N PHE A 55 -7.19 -4.50 7.81
CA PHE A 55 -6.00 -3.65 7.92
C PHE A 55 -5.32 -3.75 9.28
N THR A 56 -6.05 -4.07 10.35
CA THR A 56 -5.49 -4.37 11.67
C THR A 56 -4.61 -5.62 11.63
N ALA A 57 -4.92 -6.60 10.78
CA ALA A 57 -4.07 -7.77 10.58
C ALA A 57 -2.91 -7.51 9.59
N VAL A 58 -3.18 -6.82 8.49
CA VAL A 58 -2.18 -6.56 7.42
C VAL A 58 -1.07 -5.60 7.86
N ILE A 59 -1.41 -4.50 8.55
CA ILE A 59 -0.43 -3.45 8.88
C ILE A 59 0.66 -3.93 9.84
N PRO A 60 0.38 -4.70 10.91
CA PRO A 60 1.43 -5.28 11.73
C PRO A 60 2.37 -6.20 10.96
N LEU A 61 1.86 -7.04 10.05
CA LEU A 61 2.70 -7.90 9.21
C LEU A 61 3.64 -7.07 8.33
N LEU A 62 3.11 -6.02 7.68
CA LEU A 62 3.92 -5.09 6.90
C LEU A 62 4.94 -4.33 7.76
N SER A 63 4.55 -3.93 8.96
CA SER A 63 5.44 -3.22 9.89
C SER A 63 6.61 -4.10 10.30
N VAL A 64 6.35 -5.34 10.71
CA VAL A 64 7.39 -6.29 11.09
C VAL A 64 8.30 -6.61 9.91
N PHE A 65 7.75 -6.77 8.70
CA PHE A 65 8.56 -6.92 7.48
C PHE A 65 9.47 -5.72 7.22
N PHE A 66 8.92 -4.50 7.18
CA PHE A 66 9.70 -3.32 6.80
C PHE A 66 10.76 -2.96 7.85
N PHE A 67 10.39 -2.88 9.12
CA PHE A 67 11.29 -2.45 10.20
C PHE A 67 12.17 -3.58 10.73
N GLY A 68 11.67 -4.82 10.72
CA GLY A 68 12.38 -5.98 11.24
C GLY A 68 13.29 -6.66 10.22
N TRP A 69 13.06 -6.49 8.92
CA TRP A 69 13.88 -7.15 7.89
C TRP A 69 14.31 -6.22 6.76
N PHE A 70 13.37 -5.58 6.06
CA PHE A 70 13.66 -4.88 4.80
C PHE A 70 14.67 -3.73 4.96
N ILE A 71 14.45 -2.86 5.94
CA ILE A 71 15.31 -1.69 6.20
C ILE A 71 16.71 -2.11 6.65
N GLN A 72 16.79 -3.11 7.53
CA GLN A 72 18.05 -3.57 8.09
C GLN A 72 18.92 -4.27 7.03
N ASN A 73 18.32 -5.17 6.25
CA ASN A 73 19.03 -5.96 5.24
C ASN A 73 19.50 -5.11 4.05
N LEU A 74 18.74 -4.07 3.68
CA LEU A 74 19.11 -3.17 2.59
C LEU A 74 19.87 -1.93 3.05
N GLN A 75 20.14 -1.82 4.36
CA GLN A 75 20.81 -0.68 5.00
C GLN A 75 20.19 0.67 4.58
N LEU A 76 18.85 0.73 4.54
CA LEU A 76 18.14 1.92 4.09
C LEU A 76 18.24 3.05 5.11
N HIS A 77 18.38 4.29 4.62
CA HIS A 77 18.50 5.48 5.47
C HIS A 77 17.26 5.68 6.36
N GLY A 78 17.43 6.25 7.55
CA GLY A 78 16.34 6.44 8.52
C GLY A 78 15.14 7.24 8.00
N ILE A 79 15.35 8.09 6.99
CA ILE A 79 14.27 8.80 6.28
C ILE A 79 13.29 7.82 5.62
N PHE A 80 13.78 6.71 5.06
CA PHE A 80 12.93 5.66 4.50
C PHE A 80 12.01 5.07 5.58
N ALA A 81 12.56 4.80 6.78
CA ALA A 81 11.79 4.29 7.91
C ALA A 81 10.67 5.25 8.32
N VAL A 82 10.95 6.57 8.36
CA VAL A 82 9.95 7.61 8.65
C VAL A 82 8.85 7.64 7.59
N LEU A 83 9.21 7.58 6.30
CA LEU A 83 8.23 7.57 5.20
C LEU A 83 7.32 6.34 5.26
N ILE A 84 7.87 5.16 5.53
CA ILE A 84 7.08 3.94 5.72
C ILE A 84 6.17 4.05 6.95
N ALA A 85 6.68 4.59 8.07
CA ALA A 85 5.87 4.80 9.27
C ALA A 85 4.69 5.75 8.99
N ILE A 86 4.92 6.88 8.31
CA ILE A 86 3.87 7.82 7.91
C ILE A 86 2.84 7.12 7.02
N SER A 87 3.29 6.32 6.06
CA SER A 87 2.39 5.57 5.18
C SER A 87 1.51 4.58 5.93
N LEU A 88 2.11 3.75 6.79
CA LEU A 88 1.38 2.75 7.56
C LEU A 88 0.40 3.39 8.54
N VAL A 89 0.81 4.43 9.27
CA VAL A 89 -0.08 5.15 10.20
C VAL A 89 -1.20 5.85 9.44
N GLY A 90 -0.90 6.58 8.38
CA GLY A 90 -1.90 7.25 7.55
C GLY A 90 -2.91 6.27 6.96
N GLN A 91 -2.44 5.11 6.49
CA GLN A 91 -3.29 4.04 5.97
C GLN A 91 -4.16 3.42 7.06
N TYR A 92 -3.63 3.16 8.26
CA TYR A 92 -4.44 2.62 9.34
C TYR A 92 -5.53 3.61 9.77
N LEU A 93 -5.15 4.86 10.01
CA LEU A 93 -6.07 5.92 10.42
C LEU A 93 -7.16 6.17 9.38
N CYS A 94 -6.86 6.07 8.08
CA CYS A 94 -7.89 6.22 7.06
C CYS A 94 -8.93 5.09 7.12
N THR A 95 -8.58 3.88 7.57
CA THR A 95 -9.56 2.78 7.70
C THR A 95 -10.56 3.01 8.84
N LEU A 96 -10.15 3.74 9.89
CA LEU A 96 -11.00 4.11 11.02
C LEU A 96 -12.03 5.20 10.68
N VAL A 97 -11.79 5.95 9.60
CA VAL A 97 -12.67 7.02 9.15
C VAL A 97 -13.38 6.57 7.87
N PRO A 98 -14.67 6.19 7.91
CA PRO A 98 -15.36 5.72 6.72
C PRO A 98 -15.49 6.84 5.68
N GLU A 99 -15.28 6.52 4.40
CA GLU A 99 -15.35 7.50 3.30
C GLU A 99 -16.81 7.84 2.92
N LYS A 100 -17.59 8.32 3.89
CA LYS A 100 -18.98 8.79 3.73
C LYS A 100 -19.27 10.01 4.59
N GLY A 101 -20.23 10.84 4.16
CA GLY A 101 -20.66 12.03 4.90
C GLY A 101 -19.51 12.99 5.22
N ARG A 102 -19.39 13.42 6.49
CA ARG A 102 -18.36 14.36 6.95
C ARG A 102 -16.94 13.77 6.96
N GLY A 103 -16.80 12.44 6.97
CA GLY A 103 -15.51 11.75 7.03
C GLY A 103 -14.75 11.69 5.71
N ILE A 104 -15.37 12.07 4.58
CA ILE A 104 -14.78 11.95 3.23
C ILE A 104 -13.46 12.72 3.12
N LEU A 105 -13.43 13.97 3.59
CA LEU A 105 -12.24 14.81 3.48
C LEU A 105 -11.08 14.21 4.28
N THR A 106 -11.33 13.91 5.56
CA THR A 106 -10.34 13.31 6.46
C THR A 106 -9.80 11.99 5.93
N HIS A 107 -10.68 11.08 5.48
CA HIS A 107 -10.27 9.80 4.88
C HIS A 107 -9.34 10.01 3.69
N ARG A 108 -9.73 10.88 2.75
CA ARG A 108 -8.96 11.15 1.52
C ARG A 108 -7.63 11.82 1.81
N THR A 109 -7.58 12.74 2.77
CA THR A 109 -6.33 13.37 3.18
C THR A 109 -5.37 12.35 3.79
N LEU A 110 -5.86 11.48 4.69
CA LEU A 110 -5.04 10.44 5.31
C LEU A 110 -4.54 9.41 4.28
N ALA A 111 -5.42 8.95 3.39
CA ALA A 111 -5.06 8.05 2.29
C ALA A 111 -4.05 8.72 1.32
N GLY A 112 -4.24 10.02 1.04
CA GLY A 112 -3.34 10.81 0.21
C GLY A 112 -1.95 10.97 0.83
N ILE A 113 -1.87 11.29 2.12
CA ILE A 113 -0.61 11.35 2.88
C ILE A 113 0.10 9.99 2.81
N SER A 114 -0.66 8.90 3.03
CA SER A 114 -0.11 7.56 2.96
C SER A 114 0.47 7.24 1.60
N ALA A 115 -0.28 7.49 0.53
CA ALA A 115 0.16 7.27 -0.83
C ALA A 115 1.39 8.12 -1.16
N VAL A 116 1.34 9.43 -0.93
CA VAL A 116 2.43 10.36 -1.23
C VAL A 116 3.72 9.98 -0.51
N ALA A 117 3.67 9.43 0.71
CA ALA A 117 4.87 8.96 1.42
C ALA A 117 5.53 7.74 0.77
N LEU A 118 4.77 6.88 0.07
CA LEU A 118 5.32 5.70 -0.62
C LEU A 118 6.15 6.04 -1.85
N LEU A 119 5.82 7.14 -2.55
CA LEU A 119 6.58 7.59 -3.73
C LEU A 119 8.07 7.86 -3.45
N PRO A 120 8.44 8.77 -2.52
CA PRO A 120 9.83 9.01 -2.19
C PRO A 120 10.47 7.77 -1.52
N ALA A 121 9.72 6.96 -0.79
CA ALA A 121 10.25 5.72 -0.22
C ALA A 121 10.72 4.77 -1.34
N LEU A 122 9.90 4.52 -2.36
CA LEU A 122 10.29 3.71 -3.51
C LEU A 122 11.39 4.38 -4.34
N GLY A 123 11.38 5.72 -4.45
CA GLY A 123 12.45 6.49 -5.07
C GLY A 123 13.81 6.26 -4.40
N MET A 124 13.86 6.21 -3.05
CA MET A 124 15.09 5.90 -2.30
C MET A 124 15.62 4.49 -2.59
N ILE A 125 14.74 3.52 -2.82
CA ILE A 125 15.14 2.17 -3.25
C ILE A 125 15.71 2.24 -4.68
N ALA A 126 15.04 2.92 -5.60
CA ALA A 126 15.44 2.99 -7.01
C ALA A 126 16.83 3.62 -7.22
N VAL A 127 17.21 4.58 -6.36
CA VAL A 127 18.53 5.23 -6.40
C VAL A 127 19.57 4.58 -5.49
N ASN A 128 19.25 3.48 -4.81
CA ASN A 128 20.20 2.83 -3.91
C ASN A 128 21.24 2.03 -4.71
N PRO A 129 22.53 2.41 -4.69
CA PRO A 129 23.55 1.70 -5.46
C PRO A 129 23.85 0.30 -4.92
N THR A 130 23.51 -0.02 -3.66
CA THR A 130 23.89 -1.28 -3.02
C THR A 130 23.01 -2.46 -3.38
N ILE A 131 21.81 -2.22 -3.92
CA ILE A 131 20.84 -3.29 -4.21
C ILE A 131 20.96 -3.84 -5.64
N GLY A 132 21.86 -3.32 -6.47
CA GLY A 132 22.11 -3.84 -7.82
C GLY A 132 21.05 -3.47 -8.87
N ALA A 133 21.45 -3.62 -10.15
CA ALA A 133 20.73 -3.05 -11.29
C ALA A 133 19.31 -3.61 -11.48
N VAL A 134 19.11 -4.93 -11.36
CA VAL A 134 17.79 -5.57 -11.56
C VAL A 134 16.75 -5.05 -10.56
N ARG A 135 17.16 -4.94 -9.30
CA ARG A 135 16.31 -4.44 -8.20
C ARG A 135 16.00 -2.95 -8.38
N ASN A 136 16.98 -2.15 -8.77
CA ASN A 136 16.78 -0.74 -9.11
C ASN A 136 15.81 -0.55 -10.28
N MET A 137 15.96 -1.33 -11.37
CA MET A 137 15.05 -1.27 -12.52
C MET A 137 13.61 -1.60 -12.13
N ALA A 138 13.39 -2.61 -11.29
CA ALA A 138 12.06 -2.94 -10.77
C ALA A 138 11.47 -1.76 -9.97
N ALA A 139 12.27 -1.12 -9.10
CA ALA A 139 11.84 0.04 -8.33
C ALA A 139 11.53 1.26 -9.23
N TYR A 140 12.32 1.52 -10.28
CA TYR A 140 12.03 2.57 -11.26
C TYR A 140 10.74 2.31 -12.04
N ALA A 141 10.51 1.07 -12.46
CA ALA A 141 9.27 0.69 -13.14
C ALA A 141 8.05 0.93 -12.24
N GLY A 142 8.12 0.48 -10.98
CA GLY A 142 7.08 0.72 -9.99
C GLY A 142 6.82 2.20 -9.71
N LEU A 143 7.89 2.98 -9.53
CA LEU A 143 7.82 4.43 -9.31
C LEU A 143 7.17 5.14 -10.50
N THR A 144 7.52 4.74 -11.72
CA THR A 144 6.92 5.27 -12.95
C THR A 144 5.42 5.00 -13.00
N VAL A 145 5.00 3.78 -12.65
CA VAL A 145 3.58 3.41 -12.56
C VAL A 145 2.86 4.26 -11.51
N MET A 146 3.40 4.37 -10.30
CA MET A 146 2.80 5.16 -9.22
C MET A 146 2.70 6.65 -9.59
N ALA A 147 3.75 7.21 -10.20
CA ALA A 147 3.75 8.60 -10.67
C ALA A 147 2.72 8.82 -11.77
N ALA A 148 2.65 7.94 -12.77
CA ALA A 148 1.66 8.00 -13.83
C ALA A 148 0.23 7.94 -13.29
N VAL A 149 -0.06 7.04 -12.34
CA VAL A 149 -1.38 6.96 -11.69
C VAL A 149 -1.69 8.22 -10.89
N THR A 150 -0.70 8.80 -10.19
CA THR A 150 -0.86 10.05 -9.44
C THR A 150 -1.23 11.20 -10.37
N VAL A 151 -0.49 11.37 -11.47
CA VAL A 151 -0.73 12.35 -12.52
C VAL A 151 -2.13 12.15 -13.13
N LEU A 152 -2.48 10.92 -13.52
CA LEU A 152 -3.80 10.62 -14.08
C LEU A 152 -4.93 10.95 -13.10
N THR A 153 -4.76 10.65 -11.82
CA THR A 153 -5.77 10.94 -10.78
C THR A 153 -5.89 12.43 -10.52
N PHE A 154 -4.81 13.19 -10.66
CA PHE A 154 -4.81 14.65 -10.52
C PHE A 154 -5.51 15.34 -11.69
N PHE A 155 -5.22 14.93 -12.93
CA PHE A 155 -5.75 15.57 -14.14
C PHE A 155 -7.12 15.06 -14.57
N LYS A 156 -7.44 13.76 -14.38
CA LYS A 156 -8.75 13.22 -14.74
C LYS A 156 -9.73 13.43 -13.60
N ARG A 157 -10.70 14.33 -13.82
CA ARG A 157 -11.87 14.53 -12.93
C ARG A 157 -12.81 13.32 -12.86
N THR A 158 -12.64 12.32 -13.74
CA THR A 158 -13.57 11.20 -13.87
C THR A 158 -13.20 10.03 -12.95
N ARG A 159 -14.13 9.68 -12.05
CA ARG A 159 -13.96 8.63 -11.03
C ARG A 159 -14.26 7.20 -11.51
N SER A 160 -14.56 6.99 -12.80
CA SER A 160 -15.12 5.71 -13.27
C SER A 160 -14.19 4.51 -13.08
N HIS A 161 -12.89 4.72 -12.89
CA HIS A 161 -11.88 3.67 -12.70
C HIS A 161 -11.08 3.84 -11.40
N ALA A 162 -11.65 4.50 -10.39
CA ALA A 162 -10.94 4.83 -9.15
C ALA A 162 -10.38 3.57 -8.44
N TYR A 163 -11.15 2.48 -8.42
CA TYR A 163 -10.71 1.17 -7.92
C TYR A 163 -9.46 0.66 -8.65
N ALA A 164 -9.47 0.68 -9.98
CA ALA A 164 -8.40 0.13 -10.79
C ALA A 164 -7.12 0.95 -10.62
N LEU A 165 -7.25 2.29 -10.61
CA LEU A 165 -6.13 3.19 -10.36
C LEU A 165 -5.54 2.97 -8.97
N GLN A 166 -6.36 2.82 -7.93
CA GLN A 166 -5.89 2.51 -6.56
C GLN A 166 -5.13 1.17 -6.53
N SER A 167 -5.68 0.12 -7.14
CA SER A 167 -5.03 -1.19 -7.22
C SER A 167 -3.68 -1.11 -7.95
N ILE A 168 -3.64 -0.48 -9.12
CA ILE A 168 -2.41 -0.33 -9.92
C ILE A 168 -1.37 0.48 -9.14
N TYR A 169 -1.77 1.52 -8.43
CA TYR A 169 -0.88 2.31 -7.59
C TYR A 169 -0.18 1.45 -6.53
N PHE A 170 -0.95 0.68 -5.76
CA PHE A 170 -0.38 -0.19 -4.72
C PHE A 170 0.43 -1.34 -5.29
N LEU A 171 0.01 -1.94 -6.42
CA LEU A 171 0.83 -2.94 -7.11
C LEU A 171 2.16 -2.36 -7.60
N GLY A 172 2.15 -1.12 -8.08
CA GLY A 172 3.35 -0.37 -8.44
C GLY A 172 4.33 -0.19 -7.28
N PHE A 173 3.85 -0.20 -6.03
CA PHE A 173 4.70 -0.21 -4.85
C PHE A 173 5.10 -1.64 -4.44
N PHE A 174 4.15 -2.54 -4.24
CA PHE A 174 4.40 -3.83 -3.61
C PHE A 174 5.15 -4.83 -4.51
N ILE A 175 4.93 -4.83 -5.83
CA ILE A 175 5.62 -5.75 -6.74
C ILE A 175 7.14 -5.50 -6.70
N PRO A 176 7.66 -4.26 -6.87
CA PRO A 176 9.09 -4.00 -6.71
C PRO A 176 9.63 -4.41 -5.33
N ILE A 177 8.88 -4.15 -4.24
CA ILE A 177 9.31 -4.54 -2.90
C ILE A 177 9.50 -6.05 -2.78
N VAL A 178 8.57 -6.85 -3.31
CA VAL A 178 8.70 -8.32 -3.35
C VAL A 178 9.89 -8.74 -4.19
N ILE A 179 10.07 -8.17 -5.38
CA ILE A 179 11.22 -8.48 -6.24
C ILE A 179 12.53 -8.18 -5.49
N VAL A 180 12.64 -7.01 -4.87
CA VAL A 180 13.81 -6.61 -4.10
C VAL A 180 14.06 -7.58 -2.95
N ALA A 181 13.02 -8.00 -2.23
CA ALA A 181 13.14 -8.89 -1.07
C ALA A 181 13.57 -10.32 -1.43
N TYR A 182 13.19 -10.83 -2.59
CA TYR A 182 13.40 -12.23 -2.98
C TYR A 182 14.52 -12.43 -4.03
N THR A 183 15.20 -11.36 -4.44
CA THR A 183 16.38 -11.40 -5.32
C THR A 183 17.65 -10.90 -4.64
N ILE A 184 17.65 -10.90 -3.29
CA ILE A 184 18.85 -10.71 -2.46
C ILE A 184 19.63 -12.01 -2.39
#